data_AF-K9XHE1-F1
#
_entry.id   AF-K9XHE1-F1
#
_cell.length_a   1.000
_cell.length_b   1.000
_cell.length_c   1.000
_cell.angle_alpha   90.00
_cell.angle_beta   90.00
_cell.angle_gamma   90.00
#
_symmetry.space_group_name_H-M   'P 1'
#
loop_
_entity.id
_entity.type
_entity.pdbx_description
1 polymer ?
#
loop_
_entity_poly.entity_id
_entity_poly.type
_entity_poly.pdbx_seq_one_letter_code
_entity_poly.pdbx_strand_id
1 'polypeptide(L)'
;MAIADLRKSDMMAHLLDALDAGKDIGHYGRLVFAMVARHFLSEKELIEYLQKDRDFSAEDARSLYQQVQGKDYNPPRRERVLEWQQQQDFPICPNPDDPDACNVYKDLQFPEEVYEHISEYHEQKES
;
A
#
# COMPACT_ATOMS: atom_id res chain seq x y z
N MET A 1 13.45 -7.31 -1.07
CA MET A 1 12.79 -7.98 0.07
C MET A 1 11.85 -9.06 -0.49
N ALA A 2 11.11 -9.79 0.34
CA ALA A 2 10.27 -10.91 -0.12
C ALA A 2 8.79 -10.69 0.24
N ILE A 3 7.89 -11.37 -0.47
CA ILE A 3 6.45 -11.35 -0.16
C ILE A 3 6.12 -11.77 1.27
N ALA A 4 6.94 -12.67 1.85
CA ALA A 4 6.79 -13.11 3.23
C ALA A 4 6.94 -11.96 4.24
N ASP A 5 7.79 -10.97 3.93
CA ASP A 5 7.92 -9.77 4.77
C ASP A 5 6.70 -8.89 4.66
N LEU A 6 6.17 -8.72 3.44
CA LEU A 6 4.98 -7.91 3.20
C LEU A 6 3.76 -8.47 3.95
N ARG A 7 3.63 -9.80 4.04
CA ARG A 7 2.56 -10.48 4.80
C ARG A 7 2.65 -10.32 6.32
N LYS A 8 3.70 -9.71 6.88
CA LYS A 8 3.78 -9.41 8.32
C LYS A 8 2.81 -8.30 8.74
N SER A 9 2.38 -7.45 7.81
CA SER A 9 1.27 -6.53 8.05
C SER A 9 -0.05 -7.19 7.72
N ASP A 10 -0.97 -7.22 8.69
CA ASP A 10 -2.32 -7.78 8.51
C ASP A 10 -3.07 -7.11 7.36
N MET A 11 -2.87 -5.80 7.18
CA MET A 11 -3.44 -5.03 6.07
C MET A 11 -2.90 -5.53 4.72
N MET A 12 -1.59 -5.72 4.62
CA MET A 12 -0.99 -6.18 3.37
C MET A 12 -1.28 -7.65 3.08
N ALA A 13 -1.34 -8.50 4.11
CA ALA A 13 -1.79 -9.88 3.99
C ALA A 13 -3.25 -9.93 3.48
N HIS A 14 -4.12 -9.08 4.03
CA HIS A 14 -5.51 -8.96 3.58
C HIS A 14 -5.63 -8.56 2.10
N LEU A 15 -4.86 -7.57 1.66
CA LEU A 15 -4.83 -7.14 0.25
C LEU A 15 -4.28 -8.24 -0.67
N LEU A 16 -3.20 -8.91 -0.27
CA LEU A 16 -2.64 -10.04 -1.02
C LEU A 16 -3.64 -11.17 -1.17
N ASP A 17 -4.33 -11.55 -0.10
CA ASP A 17 -5.34 -12.61 -0.12
C ASP A 17 -6.55 -12.24 -0.96
N ALA A 18 -6.94 -10.96 -0.98
CA ALA A 18 -8.00 -10.46 -1.83
C ALA A 18 -7.60 -10.50 -3.32
N LEU A 19 -6.39 -10.09 -3.65
CA LEU A 19 -5.83 -10.17 -5.01
C LEU A 19 -5.70 -11.64 -5.47
N ASP A 20 -5.16 -12.52 -4.63
CA ASP A 20 -5.07 -13.95 -4.95
C ASP A 20 -6.45 -14.62 -5.15
N ALA A 21 -7.48 -14.10 -4.48
CA ALA A 21 -8.87 -14.51 -4.69
C ALA A 21 -9.56 -13.85 -5.90
N GLY A 22 -8.87 -13.00 -6.66
CA GLY A 22 -9.43 -12.28 -7.81
C GLY A 22 -10.47 -11.22 -7.43
N LYS A 23 -10.40 -10.68 -6.20
CA LYS A 23 -11.32 -9.64 -5.73
C LYS A 23 -10.88 -8.27 -6.24
N ASP A 24 -11.86 -7.40 -6.41
CA ASP A 24 -11.64 -5.97 -6.61
C ASP A 24 -11.32 -5.32 -5.26
N ILE A 25 -10.08 -4.85 -5.09
CA ILE A 25 -9.65 -4.14 -3.87
C ILE A 25 -9.88 -2.63 -3.97
N GLY A 26 -10.48 -2.16 -5.08
CA GLY A 26 -10.79 -0.77 -5.34
C GLY A 26 -9.56 0.08 -5.66
N HIS A 27 -9.81 1.31 -6.10
CA HIS A 27 -8.75 2.24 -6.50
C HIS A 27 -7.75 2.52 -5.37
N TYR A 28 -8.24 2.81 -4.17
CA TYR A 28 -7.38 3.13 -3.03
C TYR A 28 -6.67 1.89 -2.49
N GLY A 29 -7.29 0.71 -2.58
CA GLY A 29 -6.60 -0.55 -2.25
C GLY A 29 -5.40 -0.78 -3.16
N ARG A 30 -5.56 -0.61 -4.48
CA ARG A 30 -4.46 -0.73 -5.46
C ARG A 30 -3.36 0.31 -5.20
N LEU A 31 -3.74 1.55 -4.88
CA LEU A 31 -2.79 2.61 -4.58
C LEU A 31 -1.98 2.32 -3.30
N VAL A 32 -2.65 1.97 -2.20
CA VAL A 32 -2.00 1.59 -0.93
C VAL A 32 -1.08 0.38 -1.15
N PHE A 33 -1.57 -0.63 -1.87
CA PHE A 33 -0.77 -1.81 -2.21
C PHE A 33 0.49 -1.41 -2.96
N ALA A 34 0.39 -0.59 -4.01
CA ALA A 34 1.53 -0.16 -4.81
C ALA A 34 2.54 0.69 -4.01
N MET A 35 2.06 1.61 -3.16
CA MET A 35 2.89 2.45 -2.29
C MET A 35 3.72 1.62 -1.31
N VAL A 36 3.15 0.56 -0.73
CA VAL A 36 3.85 -0.28 0.24
C VAL A 36 4.69 -1.34 -0.46
N ALA A 37 4.08 -2.11 -1.37
CA ALA A 37 4.69 -3.29 -1.98
C ALA A 37 5.91 -2.96 -2.86
N ARG A 38 6.03 -1.74 -3.42
CA ARG A 38 7.20 -1.35 -4.23
C ARG A 38 8.53 -1.42 -3.48
N HIS A 39 8.50 -1.32 -2.16
CA HIS A 39 9.69 -1.46 -1.33
C HIS A 39 10.03 -2.93 -1.06
N PHE A 40 9.07 -3.83 -1.25
CA PHE A 40 9.22 -5.25 -0.94
C PHE A 40 9.40 -6.14 -2.16
N LEU A 41 8.73 -5.83 -3.26
CA LEU A 41 8.65 -6.62 -4.48
C LEU A 41 9.34 -5.90 -5.64
N SER A 42 9.75 -6.66 -6.66
CA SER A 42 10.13 -6.07 -7.94
C SER A 42 8.92 -5.46 -8.66
N GLU A 43 9.18 -4.52 -9.57
CA GLU A 43 8.15 -3.94 -10.46
C GLU A 43 7.29 -5.02 -11.11
N LYS A 44 7.95 -6.06 -11.65
CA LYS A 44 7.28 -7.17 -12.34
C LYS A 44 6.34 -7.92 -11.40
N GLU A 45 6.79 -8.31 -10.21
CA GLU A 45 5.97 -9.03 -9.24
C GLU A 45 4.79 -8.17 -8.76
N LEU A 46 5.02 -6.89 -8.50
CA LEU A 46 3.97 -5.97 -8.08
C LEU A 46 2.89 -5.83 -9.16
N ILE A 47 3.28 -5.67 -10.42
CA ILE A 47 2.34 -5.62 -11.56
C ILE A 47 1.57 -6.94 -11.65
N GLU A 48 2.24 -8.09 -11.56
CA GLU A 48 1.59 -9.40 -11.59
C GLU A 48 0.54 -9.56 -10.48
N TYR A 49 0.77 -8.99 -9.29
CA TYR A 49 -0.23 -8.95 -8.22
C TYR A 49 -1.38 -8.01 -8.52
N LEU A 50 -1.10 -6.78 -8.98
CA LEU A 50 -2.14 -5.81 -9.33
C LEU A 50 -3.06 -6.32 -10.44
N GLN A 51 -2.53 -7.07 -11.41
CA GLN A 51 -3.34 -7.67 -12.48
C GLN A 51 -4.32 -8.75 -12.02
N LYS A 52 -4.19 -9.25 -10.78
CA LYS A 52 -5.17 -10.17 -10.21
C LYS A 52 -6.42 -9.45 -9.71
N ASP A 53 -6.34 -8.13 -9.53
CA ASP A 53 -7.51 -7.32 -9.24
C ASP A 53 -8.49 -7.39 -10.41
N ARG A 54 -9.78 -7.49 -10.09
CA ARG A 54 -10.84 -7.58 -11.09
C ARG A 54 -10.88 -6.32 -11.94
N ASP A 55 -10.84 -6.50 -13.26
CA ASP A 55 -10.89 -5.43 -14.27
C ASP A 55 -9.70 -4.45 -14.24
N PHE A 56 -8.51 -4.92 -13.81
CA PHE A 56 -7.30 -4.10 -13.82
C PHE A 56 -6.26 -4.58 -14.83
N SER A 57 -5.99 -3.77 -15.86
CA SER A 57 -5.12 -4.16 -16.98
C SER A 57 -3.63 -4.08 -16.64
N ALA A 58 -2.80 -4.76 -17.44
CA ALA A 58 -1.34 -4.68 -17.33
C ALA A 58 -0.81 -3.25 -17.50
N GLU A 59 -1.41 -2.49 -18.42
CA GLU A 59 -1.03 -1.11 -18.72
C GLU A 59 -1.41 -0.17 -17.57
N ASP A 60 -2.58 -0.36 -16.98
CA ASP A 60 -3.02 0.41 -15.80
C ASP A 60 -2.13 0.11 -14.59
N ALA A 61 -1.78 -1.16 -14.37
CA ALA A 61 -0.86 -1.56 -13.29
C ALA A 61 0.53 -0.95 -13.45
N ARG A 62 1.09 -0.96 -14.67
CA ARG A 62 2.35 -0.28 -14.98
C ARG A 62 2.27 1.22 -14.75
N SER A 63 1.19 1.84 -15.23
CA SER A 63 0.97 3.29 -15.08
C SER A 63 0.87 3.70 -13.62
N LEU A 64 0.17 2.90 -12.80
CA LEU A 64 0.08 3.11 -11.35
C LEU A 64 1.45 2.98 -10.68
N TYR A 65 2.19 1.91 -10.99
CA TYR A 65 3.54 1.71 -10.45
C TYR A 65 4.47 2.89 -10.77
N GLN A 66 4.50 3.31 -12.04
CA GLN A 66 5.31 4.45 -12.49
C GLN A 66 4.86 5.76 -11.85
N GLN A 67 3.56 5.96 -11.64
CA GLN A 67 3.04 7.14 -10.95
C GLN A 67 3.52 7.18 -9.50
N VAL A 68 3.45 6.05 -8.79
CA VAL A 68 3.88 5.95 -7.39
C VAL A 68 5.40 6.14 -7.28
N GLN A 69 6.16 5.52 -8.17
CA GLN A 69 7.61 5.65 -8.22
C GLN A 69 8.03 7.09 -8.58
N GLY A 70 7.45 7.68 -9.63
CA GLY A 70 7.86 8.98 -10.14
C GLY A 70 7.48 10.16 -9.24
N LYS A 71 6.42 10.01 -8.42
CA LYS A 71 6.06 11.00 -7.39
C LYS A 71 6.73 10.75 -6.05
N ASP A 72 7.53 9.69 -5.99
CA ASP A 72 8.16 9.16 -4.80
C ASP A 72 7.24 9.11 -3.58
N TYR A 73 6.08 8.48 -3.80
CA TYR A 73 5.09 8.38 -2.75
C TYR A 73 5.56 7.49 -1.61
N ASN A 74 5.52 8.05 -0.40
CA ASN A 74 5.74 7.31 0.83
C ASN A 74 4.55 6.40 1.17
N PRO A 75 4.78 5.28 1.86
CA PRO A 75 3.71 4.45 2.42
C PRO A 75 2.71 5.28 3.25
N PRO A 76 1.40 5.06 3.11
CA PRO A 76 0.41 5.86 3.83
C PRO A 76 0.40 5.53 5.32
N ARG A 77 0.12 6.54 6.15
CA ARG A 77 -0.18 6.33 7.57
C ARG A 77 -1.61 5.77 7.74
N ARG A 78 -1.85 5.14 8.89
CA ARG A 78 -3.15 4.54 9.24
C ARG A 78 -4.32 5.51 9.02
N GLU A 79 -4.21 6.75 9.46
CA GLU A 79 -5.29 7.73 9.35
C GLU A 79 -5.69 7.96 7.90
N ARG A 80 -4.70 8.00 7.00
CA ARG A 80 -4.93 8.14 5.56
C ARG A 80 -5.55 6.89 4.95
N VAL A 81 -5.12 5.70 5.36
CA VAL A 81 -5.73 4.44 4.94
C VAL A 81 -7.22 4.41 5.32
N LEU A 82 -7.54 4.79 6.55
CA LEU A 82 -8.93 4.83 7.04
C LEU A 82 -9.78 5.89 6.32
N GLU A 83 -9.21 7.05 5.99
CA GLU A 83 -9.88 8.08 5.18
C GLU A 83 -10.20 7.57 3.76
N TRP A 84 -9.23 6.92 3.12
CA TRP A 84 -9.39 6.41 1.77
C TRP A 84 -10.34 5.23 1.69
N GLN A 85 -10.34 4.33 2.68
CA GLN A 85 -11.27 3.21 2.64
C GLN A 85 -12.73 3.67 2.74
N GLN A 86 -13.03 4.80 3.38
CA GLN A 86 -14.40 5.35 3.44
C GLN A 86 -14.94 5.78 2.06
N GLN A 87 -14.06 5.91 1.06
CA GLN A 87 -14.41 6.34 -0.29
C GLN A 87 -14.59 5.17 -1.27
N GLN A 88 -14.49 3.93 -0.79
CA GLN A 88 -14.67 2.72 -1.60
C GLN A 88 -15.36 1.61 -0.81
N ASP A 89 -15.86 0.60 -1.52
CA ASP A 89 -16.58 -0.52 -0.87
C ASP A 89 -15.64 -1.52 -0.20
N PHE A 90 -14.44 -1.72 -0.77
CA PHE A 90 -13.48 -2.69 -0.24
C PHE A 90 -12.76 -2.14 1.00
N PRO A 91 -12.81 -2.85 2.16
CA PRO A 91 -12.14 -2.42 3.37
C PRO A 91 -10.63 -2.66 3.26
N ILE A 92 -9.83 -1.60 3.09
CA ILE A 92 -8.37 -1.71 3.04
C ILE A 92 -7.84 -2.17 4.40
N CYS A 93 -8.38 -1.58 5.48
CA CYS A 93 -8.05 -1.96 6.84
C CYS A 93 -9.09 -2.95 7.38
N PRO A 94 -8.76 -4.24 7.55
CA PRO A 94 -9.74 -5.26 7.92
C PRO A 94 -10.27 -5.11 9.36
N ASN A 95 -9.51 -4.45 10.25
CA ASN A 95 -9.90 -4.21 11.64
C ASN A 95 -9.75 -2.72 11.99
N PRO A 96 -10.68 -1.85 11.54
CA PRO A 96 -10.55 -0.41 11.73
C PRO A 96 -10.74 0.03 13.19
N ASP A 97 -11.38 -0.78 14.03
CA ASP A 97 -11.62 -0.45 15.44
C ASP A 97 -10.38 -0.65 16.33
N ASP A 98 -9.44 -1.49 15.90
CA ASP A 98 -8.16 -1.67 16.59
C ASP A 98 -7.24 -0.49 16.28
N PRO A 99 -6.86 0.34 17.26
CA PRO A 99 -6.02 1.53 17.05
C PRO A 99 -4.63 1.20 16.47
N ASP A 100 -4.16 -0.04 16.65
CA ASP A 100 -2.85 -0.48 16.19
C ASP A 100 -2.86 -1.10 14.79
N ALA A 101 -4.02 -1.44 14.24
CA ALA A 101 -4.11 -2.09 12.93
C ALA A 101 -3.63 -1.16 11.79
N CYS A 102 -3.23 -1.74 10.66
CA CYS A 102 -2.99 -1.01 9.41
C CYS A 102 -1.93 0.09 9.52
N ASN A 103 -1.02 -0.06 10.50
CA ASN A 103 0.13 0.79 10.67
C ASN A 103 1.35 0.12 10.04
N VAL A 104 1.53 0.33 8.74
CA VAL A 104 2.62 -0.31 7.97
C VAL A 104 4.01 -0.03 8.53
N TYR A 105 4.23 1.14 9.14
CA TYR A 105 5.52 1.52 9.74
C TYR A 105 5.84 0.77 11.03
N LYS A 106 4.80 0.27 11.71
CA LYS A 106 4.92 -0.59 12.89
C LYS A 106 5.09 -2.05 12.47
N ASP A 107 4.34 -2.46 11.45
CA ASP A 107 4.25 -3.87 11.04
C ASP A 107 5.42 -4.32 10.14
N LEU A 108 6.00 -3.38 9.39
CA LEU A 108 7.01 -3.65 8.36
C LEU A 108 8.30 -2.87 8.62
N GLN A 109 9.41 -3.40 8.11
CA GLN A 109 10.70 -2.72 8.07
C GLN A 109 10.93 -2.17 6.67
N PHE A 110 10.87 -0.85 6.53
CA PHE A 110 11.18 -0.17 5.27
C PHE A 110 12.68 0.15 5.17
N PRO A 111 13.20 0.42 3.96
CA PRO A 111 14.53 1.00 3.80
C PRO A 111 14.62 2.36 4.51
N GLU A 112 15.82 2.72 4.98
CA GLU A 112 16.07 3.93 5.79
C GLU A 112 15.59 5.22 5.10
N GLU A 113 15.78 5.32 3.79
CA GLU A 113 15.34 6.42 2.93
C GLU A 113 13.84 6.76 3.09
N VAL A 114 12.99 5.77 3.36
CA VAL A 114 11.55 5.98 3.56
C VAL A 114 11.26 6.76 4.84
N TYR A 115 12.08 6.57 5.87
CA TYR A 115 11.93 7.27 7.15
C TYR A 115 12.50 8.68 7.10
N GLU A 116 13.55 8.91 6.30
CA GLU A 116 14.16 10.23 6.10
C GLU A 116 13.14 11.24 5.53
N HIS A 117 12.33 10.82 4.56
CA HIS A 117 11.29 11.65 3.96
C HIS A 117 10.09 11.95 4.88
N ILE A 118 9.90 11.17 5.96
CA ILE A 118 8.80 11.41 6.90
C ILE A 118 9.18 12.53 7.87
N SER A 119 10.45 12.65 8.25
CA SER A 119 10.95 13.67 9.17
C SER A 119 10.85 15.08 8.58
N GLU A 120 11.12 15.27 7.28
CA GLU A 120 11.07 16.59 6.63
C GLU A 120 9.67 17.21 6.55
N TYR A 121 8.59 16.39 6.52
CA TYR A 121 7.23 16.91 6.42
C TYR A 121 6.67 17.42 7.77
N HIS A 122 7.26 17.01 8.90
CA HIS A 122 6.84 17.49 10.23
C HIS A 122 7.46 18.85 10.59
N GLU A 123 8.65 19.18 10.06
CA GLU A 123 9.26 20.49 10.29
C GLU A 123 8.52 21.64 9.56
N GLN A 124 7.79 21.37 8.47
CA GLN A 124 7.08 22.41 7.72
C GLN A 124 5.67 22.77 8.26
N LYS A 125 5.18 22.11 9.32
CA LYS A 125 3.90 22.45 9.96
C LYS A 125 4.02 23.19 11.28
N GLU A 126 5.24 23.47 11.75
CA GLU A 126 5.49 24.24 12.98
C GLU A 126 6.10 25.64 12.72
N SER A 127 5.84 26.27 11.56
CA SER A 127 6.23 27.66 11.27
C SER A 127 5.04 28.58 11.05
#